data_AF-A0A963ZZA3-F1
#
_entry.id   AF-A0A963ZZA3-F1
#
_cell.length_a   1.000
_cell.length_b   1.000
_cell.length_c   1.000
_cell.angle_alpha   90.00
_cell.angle_beta   90.00
_cell.angle_gamma   90.00
#
_symmetry.space_group_name_H-M   'P 1'
#
loop_
_entity.id
_entity.type
_entity.pdbx_description
1 polymer ?
#
loop_
_entity_poly.entity_id
_entity_poly.type
_entity_poly.pdbx_seq_one_letter_code
_entity_poly.pdbx_strand_id
1 'polypeptide(L)'
;MEKEAGKTKYYIAVGVAGLIIGLTVGWFLSKEGVKTTDIHWKFGENELSINMEQDLADAQTLLDKIFSEDFSRQGTLEWLKLNQNLYNPTDPEIVPKISSLKYDDLVSKELRNLSLSREGPWAYQLDTVRIGIPPSELQPRKGYANVCENGKYFTQKLRVLSLDLVQSVEVSATGRYECPKKLKYPDIQLNAEDAARLLGTVNFSKYEQGMALILSPR
;
A
#
# COMPACT_ATOMS: atom_id res chain seq x y z
N MET A 1 20.13 -2.12 -4.97
CA MET A 1 19.50 -2.16 -3.63
C MET A 1 20.44 -1.77 -2.48
N GLU A 2 21.76 -1.67 -2.67
CA GLU A 2 22.67 -1.20 -1.60
C GLU A 2 22.64 0.32 -1.33
N LYS A 3 22.20 1.14 -2.30
CA LYS A 3 22.22 2.61 -2.15
C LYS A 3 21.15 3.17 -1.20
N GLU A 4 20.04 2.46 -0.97
CA GLU A 4 18.98 2.94 -0.07
C GLU A 4 19.27 2.67 1.40
N ALA A 5 19.97 1.57 1.72
CA ALA A 5 20.38 1.26 3.09
C ALA A 5 21.31 2.32 3.70
N GLY A 6 22.10 3.01 2.86
CA GLY A 6 22.99 4.11 3.30
C GLY A 6 22.24 5.37 3.72
N LYS A 7 21.12 5.70 3.05
CA LYS A 7 20.30 6.88 3.38
C LYS A 7 19.53 6.68 4.67
N THR A 8 18.97 5.48 4.91
CA THR A 8 18.28 5.17 6.17
C THR A 8 19.21 5.26 7.37
N LYS A 9 20.45 4.76 7.24
CA LYS A 9 21.48 4.91 8.29
C LYS A 9 21.86 6.38 8.52
N TYR A 10 21.91 7.19 7.47
CA TYR A 10 22.19 8.63 7.58
C TYR A 10 21.07 9.39 8.30
N TYR A 11 19.79 9.11 8.01
CA TYR A 11 18.67 9.76 8.69
C TYR A 11 18.55 9.36 10.17
N ILE A 12 18.85 8.10 10.50
CA ILE A 12 18.95 7.65 11.90
C ILE A 12 20.11 8.37 12.60
N ALA A 13 21.28 8.46 11.96
CA ALA A 13 22.44 9.15 12.52
C ALA A 13 22.19 10.66 12.75
N VAL A 14 21.49 11.34 11.83
CA VAL A 14 21.15 12.77 11.97
C VAL A 14 20.09 12.99 13.05
N GLY A 15 19.08 12.12 13.17
CA GLY A 15 18.09 12.17 14.25
C GLY A 15 18.70 11.95 15.63
N VAL A 16 19.63 10.99 15.73
CA VAL A 16 20.40 10.72 16.95
C VAL A 16 21.32 11.90 17.30
N ALA A 17 21.99 12.50 16.32
CA ALA A 17 22.81 13.69 16.54
C ALA A 17 21.99 14.89 17.04
N GLY A 18 20.75 15.09 16.54
CA GLY A 18 19.85 16.14 17.00
C GLY A 18 19.41 15.97 18.45
N LEU A 19 19.11 14.73 18.88
CA LEU A 19 18.80 14.41 20.27
C LEU A 19 20.00 14.62 21.20
N ILE A 20 21.20 14.25 20.76
CA ILE A 20 22.45 14.46 21.52
C ILE A 20 22.77 15.96 21.63
N ILE A 21 22.53 16.75 20.59
CA ILE A 21 22.73 18.22 20.63
C ILE A 21 21.70 18.88 21.58
N GLY A 22 20.44 18.44 21.57
CA GLY A 22 19.43 18.91 22.51
C GLY A 22 19.79 18.61 23.97
N LEU A 23 20.28 17.40 24.25
CA LEU A 23 20.74 16.99 25.59
C LEU A 23 22.01 17.71 26.03
N THR A 24 22.96 17.97 25.13
CA THR A 24 24.21 18.70 25.47
C THR A 24 23.99 20.20 25.71
N VAL A 25 23.02 20.83 25.03
CA VAL A 25 22.59 22.21 25.35
C VAL A 25 21.89 22.26 26.71
N GLY A 26 21.09 21.24 27.05
CA GLY A 26 20.52 21.09 28.40
C GLY A 26 21.60 20.93 29.49
N TRP A 27 22.68 20.20 29.19
CA TRP A 27 23.83 20.02 30.09
C TRP A 27 24.67 21.29 30.26
N PHE A 28 24.75 22.16 29.25
CA PHE A 28 25.48 23.43 29.35
C PHE A 28 24.72 24.48 30.16
N LEU A 29 23.38 24.45 30.13
CA LEU A 29 22.52 25.34 30.92
C LEU A 29 22.33 24.89 32.38
N SER A 30 22.62 23.62 32.71
CA SER A 30 22.54 23.08 34.09
C SER A 30 23.80 23.30 34.94
N LYS A 31 24.78 24.09 34.43
CA LYS A 31 26.06 24.36 35.11
C LYS A 31 25.95 25.06 36.47
N GLU A 32 24.78 25.51 36.87
CA GLU A 32 24.51 25.94 38.26
C GLU A 32 23.78 24.83 39.04
N GLY A 33 24.54 23.83 39.47
CA GLY A 33 24.32 23.22 40.78
C GLY A 33 23.47 21.95 40.91
N VAL A 34 23.16 21.20 39.84
CA VAL A 34 22.45 19.92 39.98
C VAL A 34 23.26 18.76 39.38
N LYS A 35 23.96 18.03 40.26
CA LYS A 35 24.48 16.68 39.98
C LYS A 35 23.33 15.67 40.05
N THR A 36 22.48 15.62 39.04
CA THR A 36 21.57 14.48 38.84
C THR A 36 22.09 13.69 37.67
N THR A 37 22.74 12.58 37.97
CA THR A 37 23.17 11.53 37.04
C THR A 37 21.99 10.77 36.43
N ASP A 38 20.77 11.02 36.93
CA ASP A 38 19.55 10.35 36.51
C ASP A 38 18.51 11.38 36.03
N ILE A 39 18.00 11.20 34.80
CA ILE A 39 16.85 11.93 34.27
C ILE A 39 15.60 11.12 34.60
N HIS A 40 14.69 11.72 35.36
CA HIS A 40 13.39 11.13 35.68
C HIS A 40 12.33 11.71 34.75
N TRP A 41 11.93 10.95 33.73
CA TRP A 41 10.86 11.31 32.82
C TRP A 41 9.53 10.78 33.35
N LYS A 42 8.69 11.67 33.86
CA LYS A 42 7.37 11.33 34.41
C LYS A 42 6.26 11.63 33.42
N PHE A 43 5.36 10.67 33.21
CA PHE A 43 4.13 10.84 32.42
C PHE A 43 2.94 10.25 33.19
N GLY A 44 2.12 11.11 33.80
CA GLY A 44 1.06 10.68 34.71
C GLY A 44 1.63 10.07 36.00
N GLU A 45 1.24 8.83 36.32
CA GLU A 45 1.78 8.06 37.45
C GLU A 45 3.03 7.24 37.09
N ASN A 46 3.40 7.17 35.82
CA ASN A 46 4.54 6.38 35.36
C ASN A 46 5.82 7.23 35.31
N GLU A 47 6.96 6.60 35.61
CA GLU A 47 8.27 7.26 35.69
C GLU A 47 9.34 6.39 35.03
N LEU A 48 10.10 6.98 34.11
CA LEU A 48 11.29 6.39 33.49
C LEU A 48 12.53 7.07 34.06
N SER A 49 13.44 6.31 34.65
CA SER A 49 14.73 6.82 35.10
C SER A 49 15.84 6.45 34.11
N ILE A 50 16.47 7.45 33.50
CA ILE A 50 17.56 7.31 32.54
C ILE A 50 18.85 7.74 33.23
N ASN A 51 19.82 6.83 33.35
CA ASN A 51 21.12 7.16 33.90
C ASN A 51 21.99 7.78 32.80
N MET A 52 22.29 9.07 32.91
CA MET A 52 22.99 9.82 31.88
C MET A 52 24.42 9.34 31.63
N GLU A 53 25.12 8.76 32.60
CA GLU A 53 26.51 8.32 32.41
C GLU A 53 26.58 6.97 31.68
N GLN A 54 25.66 6.07 32.01
CA GLN A 54 25.65 4.71 31.46
C GLN A 54 24.81 4.60 30.18
N ASP A 55 23.64 5.25 30.14
CA ASP A 55 22.68 5.08 29.05
C ASP A 55 23.01 5.98 27.85
N LEU A 56 23.67 7.14 28.02
CA LEU A 56 24.10 7.98 26.88
C LEU A 56 25.41 7.50 26.23
N ALA A 57 26.14 6.57 26.86
CA ALA A 57 27.36 6.00 26.29
C ALA A 57 27.09 5.15 25.05
N ASP A 58 25.86 4.62 24.92
CA ASP A 58 25.40 3.86 23.77
C ASP A 58 23.97 4.26 23.38
N ALA A 59 23.84 4.87 22.21
CA ALA A 59 22.56 5.30 21.67
C ALA A 59 21.57 4.13 21.49
N GLN A 60 22.07 2.90 21.24
CA GLN A 60 21.20 1.74 21.13
C GLN A 60 20.60 1.38 22.49
N THR A 61 21.41 1.31 23.54
CA THR A 61 20.96 1.07 24.92
C THR A 61 19.95 2.11 25.38
N LEU A 62 20.17 3.40 25.07
CA LEU A 62 19.20 4.46 25.37
C LEU A 62 17.87 4.25 24.64
N LEU A 63 17.91 3.97 23.34
CA LEU A 63 16.70 3.74 22.55
C LEU A 63 15.97 2.49 23.03
N ASP A 64 16.67 1.40 23.29
CA ASP A 64 16.06 0.17 23.81
C ASP A 64 15.35 0.43 25.13
N LYS A 65 15.90 1.27 26.01
CA LYS A 65 15.28 1.66 27.29
C LYS A 65 14.12 2.64 27.13
N ILE A 66 14.20 3.56 26.17
CA ILE A 66 13.08 4.47 25.84
C ILE A 66 11.91 3.70 25.20
N PHE A 67 12.21 2.66 24.42
CA PHE A 67 11.21 1.86 23.70
C PHE A 67 10.78 0.59 24.46
N SER A 68 11.41 0.26 25.59
CA SER A 68 11.04 -0.90 26.43
C SER A 68 9.73 -0.70 27.18
N GLU A 69 9.44 0.53 27.59
CA GLU A 69 8.22 0.88 28.33
C GLU A 69 7.15 1.44 27.38
N ASP A 70 5.91 0.94 27.49
CA ASP A 70 4.82 1.27 26.58
C ASP A 70 4.50 2.78 26.56
N PHE A 71 4.52 3.46 27.72
CA PHE A 71 4.25 4.90 27.81
C PHE A 71 5.36 5.74 27.18
N SER A 72 6.63 5.36 27.40
CA SER A 72 7.79 6.08 26.86
C SER A 72 7.90 5.87 25.34
N ARG A 73 7.62 4.65 24.88
CA ARG A 73 7.48 4.35 23.46
C ARG A 73 6.39 5.19 22.81
N GLN A 74 5.19 5.24 23.41
CA GLN A 74 4.08 6.05 22.89
C GLN A 74 4.41 7.54 22.86
N GLY A 75 4.93 8.10 23.95
CA GLY A 75 5.33 9.51 24.01
C GLY A 75 6.44 9.87 23.03
N THR A 76 7.41 8.98 22.82
CA THR A 76 8.48 9.18 21.84
C THR A 76 7.95 9.10 20.41
N LEU A 77 7.07 8.14 20.10
CA LEU A 77 6.43 8.06 18.79
C LEU A 77 5.56 9.30 18.51
N GLU A 78 4.80 9.80 19.48
CA GLU A 78 4.05 11.05 19.34
C GLU A 78 4.97 12.26 19.12
N TRP A 79 6.05 12.37 19.89
CA TRP A 79 7.02 13.44 19.72
C TRP A 79 7.65 13.42 18.33
N LEU A 80 8.00 12.24 17.80
CA LEU A 80 8.54 12.07 16.44
C LEU A 80 7.52 12.45 15.36
N LYS A 81 6.25 12.09 15.54
CA LYS A 81 5.17 12.49 14.62
C LYS A 81 4.98 14.02 14.60
N LEU A 82 4.97 14.65 15.77
CA LEU A 82 4.66 16.09 15.92
C LEU A 82 5.82 17.00 15.54
N ASN A 83 7.06 16.60 15.84
CA ASN A 83 8.23 17.48 15.72
C ASN A 83 9.15 17.13 14.54
N GLN A 84 9.17 15.88 14.10
CA GLN A 84 10.09 15.39 13.05
C GLN A 84 9.37 14.95 11.78
N ASN A 85 8.03 14.99 11.74
CA ASN A 85 7.21 14.47 10.64
C ASN A 85 7.55 13.02 10.28
N LEU A 86 7.98 12.23 11.27
CA LEU A 86 8.32 10.83 11.09
C LEU A 86 7.09 9.98 11.39
N TYR A 87 6.53 9.40 10.34
CA TYR A 87 5.35 8.55 10.40
C TYR A 87 5.74 7.11 10.09
N ASN A 88 5.24 6.17 10.90
CA ASN A 88 5.30 4.76 10.54
C ASN A 88 4.18 4.48 9.52
N PRO A 89 4.46 3.96 8.31
CA PRO A 89 3.43 3.70 7.30
C PRO A 89 2.34 2.71 7.74
N THR A 90 2.58 1.90 8.79
CA THR A 90 1.59 0.98 9.36
C THR A 90 0.82 1.56 10.54
N ASP A 91 0.98 2.86 10.84
CA ASP A 91 0.25 3.52 11.91
C ASP A 91 -1.26 3.58 11.57
N PRO A 92 -2.13 2.98 12.40
CA PRO A 92 -3.56 2.93 12.13
C PRO A 92 -4.22 4.32 12.08
N GLU A 93 -3.58 5.38 12.59
CA GLU A 93 -4.11 6.74 12.53
C GLU A 93 -3.94 7.43 11.18
N ILE A 94 -3.03 6.95 10.32
CA ILE A 94 -2.73 7.60 9.04
C ILE A 94 -3.94 7.59 8.12
N VAL A 95 -4.63 6.45 7.99
CA VAL A 95 -5.78 6.31 7.09
C VAL A 95 -6.94 7.22 7.52
N PRO A 96 -7.37 7.25 8.80
CA PRO A 96 -8.35 8.22 9.28
C PRO A 96 -7.93 9.68 9.03
N LYS A 97 -6.67 10.03 9.28
CA LYS A 97 -6.16 11.39 9.04
C LYS A 97 -6.18 11.77 7.56
N ILE A 98 -5.83 10.85 6.66
CA ILE A 98 -5.94 11.07 5.20
C ILE A 98 -7.42 11.27 4.81
N SER A 99 -8.32 10.50 5.41
CA SER A 99 -9.76 10.56 5.09
C SER A 99 -10.43 11.87 5.49
N SER A 100 -9.88 12.60 6.46
CA SER A 100 -10.41 13.89 6.92
C SER A 100 -9.82 15.11 6.22
N LEU A 101 -8.88 14.91 5.28
CA LEU A 101 -8.28 15.99 4.51
C LEU A 101 -9.31 16.65 3.58
N LYS A 102 -9.14 17.97 3.39
CA LYS A 102 -9.94 18.74 2.43
C LYS A 102 -9.48 18.47 1.02
N TYR A 103 -10.34 18.77 0.05
CA TYR A 103 -10.02 18.60 -1.37
C TYR A 103 -8.75 19.35 -1.79
N ASP A 104 -8.57 20.59 -1.33
CA ASP A 104 -7.46 21.45 -1.77
C ASP A 104 -6.12 21.23 -1.07
N ASP A 105 -6.09 20.37 -0.04
CA ASP A 105 -4.88 20.04 0.69
C ASP A 105 -3.83 19.40 -0.23
N LEU A 106 -2.56 19.66 0.06
CA LEU A 106 -1.44 19.18 -0.77
C LEU A 106 -1.44 17.65 -0.91
N VAL A 107 -1.61 16.94 0.21
CA VAL A 107 -1.67 15.48 0.21
C VAL A 107 -2.87 14.98 -0.60
N SER A 108 -4.03 15.62 -0.50
CA SER A 108 -5.21 15.28 -1.30
C SER A 108 -4.98 15.46 -2.79
N LYS A 109 -4.26 16.52 -3.20
CA LYS A 109 -3.86 16.73 -4.60
C LYS A 109 -2.93 15.63 -5.09
N GLU A 110 -1.91 15.28 -4.33
CA GLU A 110 -0.98 14.22 -4.72
C GLU A 110 -1.64 12.84 -4.77
N LEU A 111 -2.52 12.51 -3.82
CA LEU A 111 -3.29 11.27 -3.86
C LEU A 111 -4.18 11.18 -5.11
N ARG A 112 -4.77 12.31 -5.54
CA ARG A 112 -5.50 12.36 -6.81
C ARG A 112 -4.58 12.18 -8.01
N ASN A 113 -3.40 12.79 -8.00
CA ASN A 113 -2.42 12.61 -9.07
C ASN A 113 -2.00 11.13 -9.17
N LEU A 114 -1.68 10.48 -8.05
CA LEU A 114 -1.33 9.04 -8.01
C LEU A 114 -2.49 8.15 -8.48
N SER A 115 -3.73 8.52 -8.14
CA SER A 115 -4.92 7.83 -8.63
C SER A 115 -5.11 7.99 -10.15
N LEU A 116 -4.87 9.19 -10.68
CA LEU A 116 -4.94 9.49 -12.11
C LEU A 116 -3.81 8.80 -12.89
N SER A 117 -2.60 8.78 -12.34
CA SER A 117 -1.43 8.12 -12.94
C SER A 117 -1.39 6.61 -12.72
N ARG A 118 -2.28 6.08 -11.86
CA ARG A 118 -2.41 4.65 -11.55
C ARG A 118 -1.13 4.07 -10.94
N GLU A 119 -0.59 4.76 -9.95
CA GLU A 119 0.64 4.35 -9.26
C GLU A 119 0.37 3.71 -7.90
N GLY A 120 1.29 2.87 -7.43
CA GLY A 120 1.22 2.25 -6.10
C GLY A 120 -0.11 1.50 -5.84
N PRO A 121 -0.85 1.82 -4.77
CA PRO A 121 -2.11 1.13 -4.46
C PRO A 121 -3.25 1.45 -5.44
N TRP A 122 -3.09 2.46 -6.31
CA TRP A 122 -4.04 2.76 -7.40
C TRP A 122 -3.66 2.09 -8.72
N ALA A 123 -2.58 1.30 -8.74
CA ALA A 123 -2.20 0.52 -9.90
C ALA A 123 -3.28 -0.49 -10.27
N TYR A 124 -3.45 -0.67 -11.57
CA TYR A 124 -4.36 -1.63 -12.13
C TYR A 124 -4.02 -3.06 -11.67
N GLN A 125 -4.96 -3.70 -10.97
CA GLN A 125 -4.83 -5.10 -10.63
C GLN A 125 -5.19 -5.94 -11.86
N LEU A 126 -4.17 -6.60 -12.42
CA LEU A 126 -4.34 -7.57 -13.49
C LEU A 126 -4.65 -8.93 -12.87
N ASP A 127 -5.78 -9.50 -13.25
CA ASP A 127 -6.18 -10.84 -12.86
C ASP A 127 -5.90 -11.82 -13.98
N THR A 128 -5.20 -12.93 -13.70
CA THR A 128 -5.14 -14.05 -14.65
C THR A 128 -6.53 -14.67 -14.79
N VAL A 129 -7.04 -14.74 -16.02
CA VAL A 129 -8.39 -15.23 -16.34
C VAL A 129 -8.33 -16.31 -17.40
N ARG A 130 -9.33 -17.21 -17.37
CA ARG A 130 -9.62 -18.16 -18.43
C ARG A 130 -10.59 -17.53 -19.42
N ILE A 131 -10.21 -17.54 -20.69
CA ILE A 131 -10.95 -16.95 -21.79
C ILE A 131 -11.51 -18.09 -22.64
N GLY A 132 -12.82 -18.13 -22.79
CA GLY A 132 -13.52 -19.11 -23.62
C GLY A 132 -14.26 -18.47 -24.77
N ILE A 133 -14.63 -19.29 -25.75
CA ILE A 133 -15.57 -18.93 -26.81
C ILE A 133 -16.77 -19.86 -26.65
N PRO A 134 -17.99 -19.35 -26.36
CA PRO A 134 -19.17 -20.18 -26.27
C PRO A 134 -19.66 -20.58 -27.68
N PRO A 135 -20.60 -21.55 -27.79
CA PRO A 135 -21.26 -21.87 -29.05
C PRO A 135 -21.87 -20.62 -29.71
N SER A 136 -21.94 -20.60 -31.04
CA SER A 136 -22.31 -19.43 -31.84
C SER A 136 -23.60 -18.74 -31.38
N GLU A 137 -24.65 -19.52 -31.09
CA GLU A 137 -25.93 -19.05 -30.55
C GLU A 137 -25.85 -18.35 -29.18
N LEU A 138 -24.81 -18.60 -28.40
CA LEU A 138 -24.59 -18.01 -27.07
C LEU A 138 -23.47 -16.95 -27.07
N GLN A 139 -22.87 -16.66 -28.21
CA GLN A 139 -21.80 -15.67 -28.28
C GLN A 139 -22.32 -14.25 -28.00
N PRO A 140 -21.60 -13.47 -27.18
CA PRO A 140 -21.93 -12.07 -27.00
C PRO A 140 -21.69 -11.28 -28.30
N ARG A 141 -22.29 -10.10 -28.42
CA ARG A 141 -21.97 -9.20 -29.54
C ARG A 141 -20.52 -8.70 -29.44
N LYS A 142 -19.96 -8.20 -30.54
CA LYS A 142 -18.65 -7.54 -30.57
C LYS A 142 -18.56 -6.44 -29.51
N GLY A 143 -17.48 -6.43 -28.73
CA GLY A 143 -17.29 -5.48 -27.62
C GLY A 143 -18.08 -5.82 -26.35
N TYR A 144 -18.68 -7.01 -26.27
CA TYR A 144 -19.35 -7.54 -25.08
C TYR A 144 -18.78 -8.89 -24.70
N ALA A 145 -18.92 -9.24 -23.42
CA ALA A 145 -18.52 -10.54 -22.89
C ALA A 145 -19.63 -11.17 -22.05
N ASN A 146 -19.71 -12.51 -22.07
CA ASN A 146 -20.46 -13.23 -21.05
C ASN A 146 -19.53 -13.56 -19.89
N VAL A 147 -19.99 -13.32 -18.67
CA VAL A 147 -19.25 -13.64 -17.44
C VAL A 147 -20.18 -14.31 -16.44
N CYS A 148 -19.59 -14.88 -15.40
CA CYS A 148 -20.34 -15.45 -14.30
C CYS A 148 -21.24 -14.38 -13.65
N GLU A 149 -22.55 -14.62 -13.55
CA GLU A 149 -23.53 -13.66 -13.00
C GLU A 149 -23.19 -13.22 -11.57
N ASN A 150 -22.71 -14.15 -10.74
CA ASN A 150 -22.29 -13.88 -9.36
C ASN A 150 -20.78 -13.59 -9.24
N GLY A 151 -20.09 -13.36 -10.36
CA GLY A 151 -18.65 -13.17 -10.41
C GLY A 151 -18.25 -11.69 -10.37
N LYS A 152 -16.99 -11.42 -9.98
CA LYS A 152 -16.46 -10.05 -9.85
C LYS A 152 -16.47 -9.22 -11.14
N TYR A 153 -16.49 -9.88 -12.30
CA TYR A 153 -16.49 -9.23 -13.61
C TYR A 153 -17.89 -8.85 -14.10
N PHE A 154 -18.96 -9.35 -13.47
CA PHE A 154 -20.32 -9.07 -13.92
C PHE A 154 -20.56 -7.57 -13.90
N THR A 155 -21.11 -7.06 -15.00
CA THR A 155 -21.46 -5.65 -15.24
C THR A 155 -20.31 -4.65 -15.15
N GLN A 156 -19.07 -5.13 -15.28
CA GLN A 156 -17.87 -4.31 -15.33
C GLN A 156 -17.47 -3.98 -16.77
N LYS A 157 -16.75 -2.87 -16.95
CA LYS A 157 -15.98 -2.61 -18.18
C LYS A 157 -14.59 -3.20 -18.02
N LEU A 158 -14.22 -4.10 -18.92
CA LEU A 158 -12.96 -4.86 -18.83
C LEU A 158 -12.04 -4.50 -20.00
N ARG A 159 -10.75 -4.45 -19.73
CA ARG A 159 -9.71 -4.63 -20.75
C ARG A 159 -9.12 -6.01 -20.57
N VAL A 160 -9.34 -6.89 -21.54
CA VAL A 160 -8.76 -8.23 -21.56
C VAL A 160 -7.51 -8.19 -22.41
N LEU A 161 -6.43 -8.75 -21.91
CA LEU A 161 -5.09 -8.74 -22.49
C LEU A 161 -4.61 -10.17 -22.73
N SER A 162 -3.82 -10.36 -23.78
CA SER A 162 -3.03 -11.57 -23.96
C SER A 162 -2.00 -11.71 -22.83
N LEU A 163 -1.49 -12.93 -22.60
CA LEU A 163 -0.50 -13.17 -21.54
C LEU A 163 0.81 -12.40 -21.73
N ASP A 164 1.18 -12.11 -22.99
CA ASP A 164 2.35 -11.29 -23.34
C ASP A 164 2.07 -9.77 -23.28
N LEU A 165 0.83 -9.38 -22.94
CA LEU A 165 0.36 -7.99 -22.84
C LEU A 165 0.44 -7.19 -24.15
N VAL A 166 0.61 -7.86 -25.30
CA VAL A 166 0.72 -7.19 -26.62
C VAL A 166 -0.66 -6.90 -27.21
N GLN A 167 -1.57 -7.87 -27.13
CA GLN A 167 -2.92 -7.77 -27.68
C GLN A 167 -3.92 -7.45 -26.58
N SER A 168 -4.92 -6.65 -26.92
CA SER A 168 -6.02 -6.37 -25.99
C SER A 168 -7.34 -6.11 -26.69
N VAL A 169 -8.41 -6.39 -25.95
CA VAL A 169 -9.78 -6.07 -26.32
C VAL A 169 -10.47 -5.41 -25.13
N GLU A 170 -11.22 -4.34 -25.38
CA GLU A 170 -12.12 -3.77 -24.38
C GLU A 170 -13.51 -4.34 -24.57
N VAL A 171 -14.11 -4.82 -23.48
CA VAL A 171 -15.44 -5.44 -23.50
C VAL A 171 -16.29 -4.96 -22.34
N SER A 172 -17.59 -4.85 -22.60
CA SER A 172 -18.62 -4.67 -21.57
C SER A 172 -19.13 -6.04 -21.12
N ALA A 173 -18.86 -6.41 -19.87
CA ALA A 173 -19.23 -7.72 -19.32
C ALA A 173 -20.68 -7.75 -18.81
N THR A 174 -21.63 -7.44 -19.70
CA THR A 174 -23.07 -7.42 -19.37
C THR A 174 -23.78 -8.73 -19.69
N GLY A 175 -23.15 -9.62 -20.48
CA GLY A 175 -23.66 -10.96 -20.72
C GLY A 175 -23.44 -11.84 -19.50
N ARG A 176 -24.34 -12.80 -19.27
CA ARG A 176 -24.29 -13.71 -18.11
C ARG A 176 -24.37 -15.17 -18.53
N TYR A 177 -23.69 -16.01 -17.76
CA TYR A 177 -23.90 -17.46 -17.75
C TYR A 177 -23.92 -17.98 -16.31
N GLU A 178 -24.53 -19.14 -16.09
CA GLU A 178 -24.57 -19.80 -14.78
C GLU A 178 -23.21 -20.37 -14.39
N CYS A 179 -22.80 -20.16 -13.13
CA CYS A 179 -21.48 -20.56 -12.64
C CYS A 179 -21.58 -21.72 -11.63
N PRO A 180 -21.67 -22.96 -12.11
CA PRO A 180 -21.77 -24.12 -11.23
C PRO A 180 -20.49 -24.32 -10.42
N LYS A 181 -20.62 -24.40 -9.08
CA LYS A 181 -19.49 -24.47 -8.12
C LYS A 181 -18.51 -25.64 -8.34
N LYS A 182 -18.91 -26.69 -9.07
CA LYS A 182 -18.13 -27.93 -9.24
C LYS A 182 -17.50 -28.11 -10.62
N LEU A 183 -17.69 -27.16 -11.55
CA LEU A 183 -17.16 -27.26 -12.91
C LEU A 183 -16.13 -26.17 -13.17
N LYS A 184 -15.11 -26.50 -13.96
CA LYS A 184 -14.19 -25.50 -14.52
C LYS A 184 -14.88 -24.85 -15.73
N TYR A 185 -15.20 -23.59 -15.61
CA TYR A 185 -15.74 -22.74 -16.68
C TYR A 185 -14.75 -21.60 -16.98
N PRO A 186 -14.77 -21.04 -18.21
CA PRO A 186 -14.01 -19.83 -18.53
C PRO A 186 -14.50 -18.66 -17.68
N ASP A 187 -13.61 -17.84 -17.15
CA ASP A 187 -13.98 -16.67 -16.34
C ASP A 187 -14.64 -15.59 -17.21
N ILE A 188 -14.19 -15.47 -18.47
CA ILE A 188 -14.71 -14.54 -19.47
C ILE A 188 -14.96 -15.31 -20.78
N GLN A 189 -16.14 -15.12 -21.36
CA GLN A 189 -16.49 -15.66 -22.66
C GLN A 189 -16.58 -14.52 -23.69
N LEU A 190 -15.77 -14.61 -24.73
CA LEU A 190 -15.74 -13.67 -25.84
C LEU A 190 -16.40 -14.28 -27.07
N ASN A 191 -16.82 -13.45 -28.02
CA ASN A 191 -17.13 -13.93 -29.36
C ASN A 191 -15.84 -14.30 -30.10
N ALA A 192 -15.99 -15.04 -31.20
CA ALA A 192 -14.87 -15.52 -32.00
C ALA A 192 -14.00 -14.38 -32.58
N GLU A 193 -14.59 -13.23 -32.94
CA GLU A 193 -13.86 -12.10 -33.53
C GLU A 193 -12.94 -11.41 -32.50
N ASP A 194 -13.47 -11.11 -31.32
CA ASP A 194 -12.71 -10.50 -30.23
C ASP A 194 -11.68 -11.49 -29.67
N ALA A 195 -11.99 -12.79 -29.63
CA ALA A 195 -11.02 -13.82 -29.25
C ALA A 195 -9.88 -13.95 -30.27
N ALA A 196 -10.17 -13.95 -31.57
CA ALA A 196 -9.16 -13.98 -32.62
C ALA A 196 -8.23 -12.76 -32.56
N ARG A 197 -8.78 -11.57 -32.28
CA ARG A 197 -8.01 -10.34 -32.09
C ARG A 197 -7.13 -10.34 -30.86
N LEU A 198 -7.54 -11.06 -29.82
CA LEU A 198 -6.85 -11.11 -28.53
C LEU A 198 -5.79 -12.20 -28.46
N LEU A 199 -6.05 -13.35 -29.08
CA LEU A 199 -5.25 -14.57 -28.92
C LEU A 199 -4.61 -15.03 -30.24
N GLY A 200 -4.90 -14.35 -31.35
CA GLY A 200 -4.44 -14.72 -32.69
C GLY A 200 -5.07 -16.01 -33.26
N THR A 201 -5.96 -16.66 -32.51
CA THR A 201 -6.63 -17.91 -32.90
C THR A 201 -7.98 -18.04 -32.20
N VAL A 202 -8.81 -18.96 -32.69
CA VAL A 202 -10.11 -19.33 -32.10
C VAL A 202 -10.19 -20.82 -31.74
N ASN A 203 -9.10 -21.56 -31.99
CA ASN A 203 -9.06 -23.01 -31.84
C ASN A 203 -8.54 -23.38 -30.45
N PHE A 204 -9.45 -23.47 -29.49
CA PHE A 204 -9.14 -23.83 -28.10
C PHE A 204 -9.92 -25.06 -27.68
N SER A 205 -9.30 -25.95 -26.90
CA SER A 205 -9.98 -27.18 -26.45
C SER A 205 -11.07 -26.91 -25.40
N LYS A 206 -10.88 -25.91 -24.53
CA LYS A 206 -11.87 -25.47 -23.53
C LYS A 206 -11.79 -23.96 -23.24
N TYR A 207 -10.58 -23.46 -23.00
CA TYR A 207 -10.30 -22.05 -22.74
C TYR A 207 -8.80 -21.81 -22.88
N GLU A 208 -8.41 -20.56 -23.10
CA GLU A 208 -7.03 -20.07 -22.98
C GLU A 208 -6.86 -19.20 -21.74
N GLN A 209 -5.61 -18.84 -21.45
CA GLN A 209 -5.31 -17.87 -20.41
C GLN A 209 -5.07 -16.48 -20.99
N GLY A 210 -5.46 -15.46 -20.23
CA GLY A 210 -5.11 -14.07 -20.47
C GLY A 210 -5.14 -13.30 -19.17
N MET A 211 -5.05 -11.98 -19.26
CA MET A 211 -5.21 -11.09 -18.11
C MET A 211 -6.45 -10.23 -18.28
N ALA A 212 -7.17 -9.97 -17.19
CA ALA A 212 -8.30 -9.06 -17.18
C ALA A 212 -7.99 -7.87 -16.27
N LEU A 213 -8.36 -6.70 -16.75
CA LEU A 213 -8.31 -5.46 -16.01
C LEU A 213 -9.71 -4.86 -15.91
N ILE A 214 -10.16 -4.56 -14.69
CA ILE A 214 -11.38 -3.77 -14.45
C ILE A 214 -11.04 -2.28 -14.64
N LEU A 215 -11.63 -1.65 -15.66
CA LEU A 215 -11.35 -0.25 -16.01
C LEU A 215 -12.15 0.75 -15.17
N SER A 216 -13.25 0.30 -14.56
CA SER A 216 -14.08 1.12 -13.68
C SER A 216 -14.61 0.22 -12.56
N PRO A 217 -13.96 0.18 -11.39
CA PRO A 217 -14.53 -0.50 -10.24
C PRO A 217 -15.85 0.20 -9.87
N ARG A 218 -16.89 -0.61 -9.67
CA ARG A 218 -18.15 -0.16 -9.07
C ARG A 218 -17.96 0.32 -7.64
#